data_AF-A0A925U3N0-F1
#
_entry.id   AF-A0A925U3N0-F1
#
_cell.length_a   1.000
_cell.length_b   1.000
_cell.length_c   1.000
_cell.angle_alpha   90.00
_cell.angle_beta   90.00
_cell.angle_gamma   90.00
#
_symmetry.space_group_name_H-M   'P 1'
#
loop_
_entity.id
_entity.type
_entity.pdbx_description
1 polymer ?
#
loop_
_entity_poly.entity_id
_entity_poly.type
_entity_poly.pdbx_seq_one_letter_code
_entity_poly.pdbx_strand_id
1 'polypeptide(L)'
;IGPDASCDDIFSQLESFRREVTALRSREAFMIAKLARARQWAYDLKPLAPTLKPEISLFLLGTVFCDELQQAILPSPQSAFHGGSLSKRFLGERMKEMPSHTAPREDAAPPASVAYIIAGKVRIEDLAHACEQFLMALEEHYSLYGEPLDDADASDAILDLLDIVEADDDFLDETAGGAEMLHAAPETPAQPAALLH
;
A
#
# COMPACT_ATOMS: atom_id res chain seq x y z
N ILE A 1 24.48 2.19 -29.10
CA ILE A 1 23.75 1.85 -30.34
C ILE A 1 24.73 2.07 -31.48
N GLY A 2 25.05 1.02 -32.24
CA GLY A 2 25.97 1.16 -33.37
C GLY A 2 25.37 2.06 -34.45
N PRO A 3 26.19 2.72 -35.28
CA PRO A 3 25.73 3.67 -36.30
C PRO A 3 24.82 3.06 -37.40
N ASP A 4 24.65 1.73 -37.42
CA ASP A 4 23.90 0.99 -38.45
C ASP A 4 22.61 0.31 -37.95
N ALA A 5 22.08 0.69 -36.78
CA ALA A 5 20.83 0.11 -36.29
C ALA A 5 19.66 0.45 -37.23
N SER A 6 18.91 -0.56 -37.68
CA SER A 6 17.72 -0.34 -38.51
C SER A 6 16.68 0.46 -37.70
N CYS A 7 15.89 1.29 -38.39
CA CYS A 7 14.77 1.99 -37.73
C CYS A 7 13.85 1.02 -36.99
N ASP A 8 13.64 -0.18 -37.55
CA ASP A 8 12.82 -1.22 -36.92
C ASP A 8 13.43 -1.75 -35.62
N ASP A 9 14.75 -1.87 -35.55
CA ASP A 9 15.46 -2.29 -34.33
C ASP A 9 15.30 -1.23 -33.22
N ILE A 10 15.38 0.06 -33.59
CA ILE A 10 15.19 1.18 -32.67
C ILE A 10 13.75 1.19 -32.14
N PHE A 11 12.75 1.00 -33.01
CA PHE A 11 11.35 0.96 -32.59
C PHE A 11 11.04 -0.24 -31.69
N SER A 12 11.55 -1.43 -32.03
CA SER A 12 11.41 -2.63 -31.20
C SER A 12 12.04 -2.45 -29.83
N GLN A 13 13.24 -1.86 -29.77
CA GLN A 13 13.92 -1.58 -28.52
C GLN A 13 13.16 -0.54 -27.66
N LEU A 14 12.61 0.50 -28.30
CA LEU A 14 11.79 1.50 -27.62
C LEU A 14 10.49 0.89 -27.06
N GLU A 15 9.87 -0.04 -27.79
CA GLU A 15 8.68 -0.74 -27.34
C GLU A 15 8.98 -1.67 -26.16
N SER A 16 10.08 -2.42 -26.19
CA SER A 16 10.53 -3.23 -25.05
C SER A 16 10.75 -2.35 -23.82
N PHE A 17 11.46 -1.24 -23.97
CA PHE A 17 11.71 -0.28 -22.90
C PHE A 17 10.40 0.26 -22.30
N ARG A 18 9.43 0.67 -23.13
CA ARG A 18 8.12 1.14 -22.65
C ARG A 18 7.37 0.06 -21.88
N ARG A 19 7.43 -1.19 -22.34
CA ARG A 19 6.80 -2.34 -21.69
C ARG A 19 7.42 -2.61 -20.32
N GLU A 20 8.74 -2.58 -20.22
CA GLU A 20 9.47 -2.76 -18.97
C GLU A 20 9.15 -1.67 -17.96
N VAL A 21 9.15 -0.39 -18.38
CA VAL A 21 8.77 0.74 -17.50
C VAL A 21 7.33 0.60 -17.01
N THR A 22 6.43 0.14 -17.87
CA THR A 22 5.01 -0.09 -17.50
C THR A 22 4.87 -1.24 -16.52
N ALA A 23 5.62 -2.33 -16.71
CA ALA A 23 5.66 -3.45 -15.77
C ALA A 23 6.19 -3.01 -14.39
N LEU A 24 7.25 -2.19 -14.38
CA LEU A 24 7.83 -1.66 -13.14
C LEU A 24 6.84 -0.76 -12.39
N ARG A 25 6.14 0.14 -13.09
CA ARG A 25 5.04 0.94 -12.51
C ARG A 25 3.95 0.06 -11.90
N SER A 26 3.55 -0.98 -12.60
CA SER A 26 2.49 -1.88 -12.15
C SER A 26 2.89 -2.64 -10.88
N ARG A 27 4.16 -3.07 -10.79
CA ARG A 27 4.71 -3.69 -9.57
C ARG A 27 4.77 -2.73 -8.39
N GLU A 28 5.18 -1.49 -8.64
CA GLU A 28 5.22 -0.44 -7.63
C GLU A 28 3.82 -0.12 -7.10
N ALA A 29 2.84 0.01 -8.01
CA ALA A 29 1.43 0.17 -7.69
C ALA A 29 0.90 -0.96 -6.78
N PHE A 30 1.20 -2.20 -7.17
CA PHE A 30 0.78 -3.38 -6.44
C PHE A 30 1.40 -3.47 -5.04
N MET A 31 2.69 -3.14 -4.92
CA MET A 31 3.39 -3.12 -3.63
C MET A 31 2.76 -2.10 -2.68
N ILE A 32 2.49 -0.89 -3.15
CA ILE A 32 1.88 0.17 -2.32
C ILE A 32 0.46 -0.19 -1.93
N ALA A 33 -0.33 -0.81 -2.82
CA ALA A 33 -1.65 -1.33 -2.47
C ALA A 33 -1.58 -2.39 -1.36
N LYS A 34 -0.61 -3.31 -1.44
CA LYS A 34 -0.37 -4.31 -0.38
C LYS A 34 0.03 -3.67 0.94
N LEU A 35 0.95 -2.70 0.92
CA LEU A 35 1.39 -2.00 2.12
C LEU A 35 0.25 -1.23 2.78
N ALA A 36 -0.58 -0.54 2.00
CA ALA A 36 -1.75 0.14 2.53
C ALA A 36 -2.75 -0.83 3.18
N ARG A 37 -2.95 -2.01 2.57
CA ARG A 37 -3.78 -3.05 3.17
C ARG A 37 -3.17 -3.57 4.47
N ALA A 38 -1.87 -3.82 4.50
CA ALA A 38 -1.16 -4.25 5.72
C ALA A 38 -1.23 -3.20 6.84
N ARG A 39 -1.13 -1.91 6.50
CA ARG A 39 -1.33 -0.80 7.44
C ARG A 39 -2.73 -0.81 8.04
N GLN A 40 -3.76 -1.00 7.21
CA GLN A 40 -5.14 -1.12 7.71
C GLN A 40 -5.26 -2.27 8.72
N TRP A 41 -4.73 -3.46 8.39
CA TRP A 41 -4.74 -4.59 9.32
C TRP A 41 -3.97 -4.31 10.61
N ALA A 42 -2.84 -3.61 10.54
CA ALA A 42 -2.08 -3.22 11.72
C ALA A 42 -2.87 -2.25 12.62
N TYR A 43 -3.63 -1.31 12.03
CA TYR A 43 -4.57 -0.46 12.79
C TYR A 43 -5.65 -1.28 13.49
N ASP A 44 -6.25 -2.23 12.77
CA ASP A 44 -7.33 -3.08 13.29
C ASP A 44 -6.82 -4.04 14.39
N LEU A 45 -5.56 -4.49 14.30
CA LEU A 45 -4.91 -5.36 15.29
C LEU A 45 -4.53 -4.60 16.57
N LYS A 46 -4.23 -3.30 16.48
CA LYS A 46 -3.75 -2.48 17.60
C LYS A 46 -4.63 -2.50 18.88
N PRO A 47 -5.98 -2.46 18.81
CA PRO A 47 -6.82 -2.63 19.99
C PRO A 47 -6.87 -4.08 20.51
N LEU A 48 -6.72 -5.07 19.63
CA LEU A 48 -6.86 -6.49 19.93
C LEU A 48 -5.60 -7.08 20.58
N ALA A 49 -4.41 -6.57 20.21
CA ALA A 49 -3.12 -7.06 20.69
C ALA A 49 -2.35 -5.95 21.43
N PRO A 50 -2.66 -5.69 22.71
CA PRO A 50 -2.02 -4.62 23.47
C PRO A 50 -0.51 -4.82 23.68
N THR A 51 -0.05 -6.07 23.71
CA THR A 51 1.37 -6.44 23.82
C THR A 51 2.18 -6.04 22.59
N LEU A 52 1.57 -6.09 21.40
CA LEU A 52 2.18 -5.76 20.10
C LEU A 52 2.07 -4.27 19.70
N LYS A 53 1.50 -3.43 20.58
CA LYS A 53 1.32 -1.99 20.31
C LYS A 53 2.61 -1.26 19.90
N PRO A 54 3.79 -1.50 20.51
CA PRO A 54 5.01 -0.80 20.10
C PRO A 54 5.43 -1.20 18.68
N GLU A 55 5.40 -2.48 18.34
CA GLU A 55 5.80 -3.03 17.04
C GLU A 55 4.84 -2.58 15.94
N ILE A 56 3.52 -2.63 16.21
CA ILE A 56 2.50 -2.07 15.33
C ILE A 56 2.75 -0.57 15.09
N SER A 57 3.11 0.18 16.13
CA SER A 57 3.36 1.62 15.99
C SER A 57 4.63 1.92 15.20
N LEU A 58 5.69 1.13 15.36
CA LEU A 58 6.91 1.20 14.57
C LEU A 58 6.67 0.86 13.10
N PHE A 59 5.88 -0.19 12.82
CA PHE A 59 5.48 -0.55 11.46
C PHE A 59 4.69 0.59 10.79
N LEU A 60 3.70 1.14 11.48
CA LEU A 60 2.89 2.26 10.98
C LEU A 60 3.73 3.53 10.77
N LEU A 61 4.75 3.77 11.59
CA LEU A 61 5.68 4.88 11.42
C LEU A 61 6.61 4.66 10.23
N GLY A 62 7.23 3.47 10.11
CA GLY A 62 8.13 3.12 9.01
C GLY A 62 7.45 3.10 7.63
N THR A 63 6.13 2.93 7.62
CA THR A 63 5.30 2.92 6.40
C THR A 63 4.45 4.18 6.23
N VAL A 64 4.73 5.26 6.96
CA VAL A 64 3.91 6.50 6.96
C VAL A 64 3.70 7.10 5.57
N PHE A 65 4.67 6.95 4.67
CA PHE A 65 4.59 7.49 3.33
C PHE A 65 3.55 6.81 2.43
N CYS A 66 3.01 5.63 2.82
CA CYS A 66 2.11 4.84 1.98
C CYS A 66 0.89 5.61 1.48
N ASP A 67 0.32 6.51 2.30
CA ASP A 67 -0.86 7.29 1.91
C ASP A 67 -0.52 8.30 0.81
N GLU A 68 0.65 8.93 0.90
CA GLU A 68 1.16 9.80 -0.15
C GLU A 68 1.60 9.02 -1.40
N LEU A 69 2.12 7.82 -1.21
CA LEU A 69 2.54 6.91 -2.28
C LEU A 69 1.32 6.44 -3.10
N GLN A 70 0.19 6.16 -2.45
CA GLN A 70 -1.06 5.79 -3.13
C GLN A 70 -1.54 6.90 -4.09
N GLN A 71 -1.47 8.16 -3.65
CA GLN A 71 -1.85 9.30 -4.48
C GLN A 71 -0.93 9.48 -5.70
N ALA A 72 0.35 9.13 -5.56
CA ALA A 72 1.34 9.24 -6.64
C ALA A 72 1.18 8.18 -7.75
N ILE A 73 0.51 7.05 -7.47
CA ILE A 73 0.33 5.94 -8.42
C ILE A 73 -0.93 6.09 -9.26
N LEU A 74 -1.98 6.71 -8.72
CA LEU A 74 -3.26 6.78 -9.41
C LEU A 74 -3.07 7.47 -10.76
N PRO A 75 -3.40 6.80 -11.88
CA PRO A 75 -3.17 7.35 -13.20
C PRO A 75 -4.04 8.60 -13.35
N SER A 76 -3.41 9.78 -13.32
CA SER A 76 -4.10 11.00 -13.75
C SER A 76 -4.52 10.81 -15.21
N PRO A 77 -5.73 11.23 -15.62
CA PRO A 77 -6.13 11.19 -17.04
C PRO A 77 -5.15 11.97 -17.92
N GLN A 78 -4.46 13.00 -17.39
CA GLN A 78 -3.41 13.73 -18.11
C GLN A 78 -2.15 12.88 -18.33
N SER A 79 -1.90 11.91 -17.44
CA SER A 79 -0.81 10.96 -17.59
C SER A 79 -1.04 10.05 -18.81
N ALA A 80 -2.26 9.61 -19.08
CA ALA A 80 -2.58 8.73 -20.20
C ALA A 80 -2.24 9.34 -21.58
N PHE A 81 -2.27 10.67 -21.71
CA PHE A 81 -1.95 11.38 -22.95
C PHE A 81 -0.44 11.67 -23.15
N HIS A 82 0.41 11.36 -22.17
CA HIS A 82 1.83 11.77 -22.16
C HIS A 82 2.78 10.57 -22.34
N GLY A 83 2.46 9.68 -23.29
CA GLY A 83 3.06 8.36 -23.56
C GLY A 83 4.58 8.25 -23.79
N GLY A 84 5.37 9.31 -23.58
CA GLY A 84 6.83 9.26 -23.54
C GLY A 84 7.46 10.10 -22.42
N SER A 85 6.92 11.30 -22.15
CA SER A 85 7.39 12.16 -21.05
C SER A 85 7.14 11.53 -19.68
N LEU A 86 6.09 10.70 -19.55
CA LEU A 86 5.85 9.94 -18.34
C LEU A 86 6.99 8.98 -18.00
N SER A 87 7.52 8.21 -18.96
CA SER A 87 8.55 7.20 -18.70
C SER A 87 9.85 7.84 -18.23
N LYS A 88 10.22 8.96 -18.87
CA LYS A 88 11.37 9.76 -18.45
C LYS A 88 11.16 10.37 -17.06
N ARG A 89 9.98 10.94 -16.78
CA ARG A 89 9.65 11.52 -15.47
C ARG A 89 9.66 10.46 -14.36
N PHE A 90 9.01 9.33 -14.62
CA PHE A 90 8.93 8.20 -13.70
C PHE A 90 10.34 7.74 -13.30
N LEU A 91 11.19 7.42 -14.27
CA LEU A 91 12.57 7.01 -14.00
C LEU A 91 13.39 8.13 -13.33
N GLY A 92 13.21 9.37 -13.78
CA GLY A 92 13.91 10.52 -13.20
C GLY A 92 13.62 10.71 -11.70
N GLU A 93 12.39 10.47 -11.25
CA GLU A 93 12.04 10.51 -9.83
C GLU A 93 12.72 9.39 -9.02
N ARG A 94 12.92 8.21 -9.63
CA ARG A 94 13.57 7.05 -8.99
C ARG A 94 15.11 7.09 -9.05
N MET A 95 15.68 7.97 -9.87
CA MET A 95 17.13 8.14 -10.04
C MET A 95 17.69 9.41 -9.36
N LYS A 96 16.85 10.20 -8.68
CA LYS A 96 17.23 11.49 -8.08
C LYS A 96 18.25 11.41 -6.95
N GLU A 97 18.32 10.30 -6.21
CA GLU A 97 19.34 10.10 -5.16
C GLU A 97 20.55 9.30 -5.64
N MET A 98 20.87 9.30 -6.94
CA MET A 98 22.24 8.99 -7.32
C MET A 98 23.15 10.06 -6.71
N PRO A 99 24.15 9.70 -5.89
CA PRO A 99 25.21 10.62 -5.55
C PRO A 99 25.77 11.20 -6.85
N SER A 100 25.86 12.53 -6.96
CA SER A 100 26.34 13.25 -8.15
C SER A 100 27.70 12.77 -8.68
N HIS A 101 28.43 11.96 -7.89
CA HIS A 101 29.72 11.38 -8.25
C HIS A 101 29.64 10.02 -8.97
N THR A 102 28.46 9.45 -9.16
CA THR A 102 28.25 8.18 -9.88
C THR A 102 27.26 8.29 -11.03
N ALA A 103 27.10 9.50 -11.61
CA ALA A 103 26.45 9.61 -12.91
C ALA A 103 27.18 8.66 -13.88
N PRO A 104 26.49 7.69 -14.50
CA PRO A 104 27.14 6.76 -15.41
C PRO A 104 27.80 7.59 -16.50
N ARG A 105 29.12 7.48 -16.63
CA ARG A 105 29.80 7.81 -17.89
C ARG A 105 29.02 7.06 -18.97
N GLU A 106 28.71 7.69 -20.12
CA GLU A 106 27.90 7.08 -21.18
C GLU A 106 28.41 5.69 -21.63
N ASP A 107 29.68 5.36 -21.32
CA ASP A 107 30.35 4.08 -21.63
C ASP A 107 30.51 3.11 -20.44
N ALA A 108 30.04 3.44 -19.23
CA ALA A 108 30.18 2.58 -18.06
C ALA A 108 28.85 1.84 -17.77
N ALA A 109 28.90 0.51 -17.76
CA ALA A 109 27.79 -0.32 -17.31
C ALA A 109 27.31 0.20 -15.93
N PRO A 110 25.99 0.40 -15.75
CA PRO A 110 25.47 1.02 -14.54
C PRO A 110 25.90 0.18 -13.33
N PRO A 111 26.48 0.79 -12.27
CA PRO A 111 26.85 0.06 -11.07
C PRO A 111 25.60 -0.62 -10.51
N ALA A 112 25.69 -1.92 -10.31
CA ALA A 112 24.56 -2.83 -10.05
C ALA A 112 23.92 -2.69 -8.65
N SER A 113 23.97 -1.51 -8.03
CA SER A 113 23.43 -1.28 -6.70
C SER A 113 22.88 0.13 -6.58
N VAL A 114 21.94 0.48 -7.46
CA VAL A 114 21.09 1.65 -7.24
C VAL A 114 19.95 1.19 -6.33
N ALA A 115 19.95 1.63 -5.07
CA ALA A 115 18.84 1.39 -4.17
C ALA A 115 17.55 1.93 -4.82
N TYR A 116 16.58 1.05 -5.10
CA TYR A 116 15.36 1.45 -5.79
C TYR A 116 14.51 2.34 -4.89
N ILE A 117 14.13 3.53 -5.38
CA ILE A 117 13.34 4.50 -4.63
C ILE A 117 11.89 4.47 -5.09
N ILE A 118 11.00 3.99 -4.25
CA ILE A 118 9.57 3.92 -4.52
C ILE A 118 8.99 5.34 -4.49
N ALA A 119 8.28 5.69 -5.56
CA ALA A 119 7.76 7.01 -5.90
C ALA A 119 8.74 8.18 -5.77
N GLY A 120 10.06 7.91 -5.78
CA GLY A 120 11.07 8.93 -5.50
C GLY A 120 11.03 9.47 -4.06
N LYS A 121 10.45 8.73 -3.11
CA LYS A 121 10.29 9.15 -1.71
C LYS A 121 10.98 8.25 -0.70
N VAL A 122 10.93 6.94 -0.90
CA VAL A 122 11.40 5.96 0.11
C VAL A 122 12.17 4.84 -0.56
N ARG A 123 13.26 4.40 0.06
CA ARG A 123 14.03 3.26 -0.45
C ARG A 123 13.27 1.98 -0.19
N ILE A 124 13.31 1.04 -1.15
CA ILE A 124 12.69 -0.27 -1.00
C ILE A 124 13.22 -1.04 0.22
N GLU A 125 14.50 -0.86 0.55
CA GLU A 125 15.16 -1.48 1.69
C GLU A 125 14.53 -1.04 3.02
N ASP A 126 14.20 0.24 3.17
CA ASP A 126 13.61 0.78 4.39
C ASP A 126 12.20 0.21 4.62
N LEU A 127 11.41 0.10 3.54
CA LEU A 127 10.07 -0.52 3.60
C LEU A 127 10.15 -2.02 3.88
N ALA A 128 11.08 -2.73 3.23
CA ALA A 128 11.29 -4.15 3.45
C ALA A 128 11.67 -4.41 4.92
N HIS A 129 12.60 -3.62 5.46
CA HIS A 129 13.04 -3.72 6.84
C HIS A 129 11.89 -3.48 7.84
N ALA A 130 11.04 -2.47 7.60
CA ALA A 130 9.86 -2.22 8.44
C ALA A 130 8.86 -3.39 8.39
N CYS A 131 8.65 -4.00 7.22
CA CYS A 131 7.78 -5.16 7.07
C CYS A 131 8.36 -6.40 7.76
N GLU A 132 9.66 -6.66 7.59
CA GLU A 132 10.35 -7.80 8.20
C GLU A 132 10.31 -7.73 9.73
N GLN A 133 10.59 -6.55 10.31
CA GLN A 133 10.49 -6.36 11.77
C GLN A 133 9.08 -6.65 12.29
N PHE A 134 8.05 -6.18 11.57
CA PHE A 134 6.68 -6.42 11.99
C PHE A 134 6.29 -7.90 11.85
N LEU A 135 6.71 -8.56 10.77
CA LEU A 135 6.48 -9.99 10.59
C LEU A 135 7.19 -10.84 11.64
N MET A 136 8.43 -10.49 12.02
CA MET A 136 9.15 -11.18 13.10
C MET A 136 8.42 -11.03 14.44
N ALA A 137 7.90 -9.84 14.74
CA ALA A 137 7.11 -9.63 15.97
C ALA A 137 5.81 -10.44 15.97
N LEU A 138 5.12 -10.53 14.83
CA LEU A 138 3.93 -11.36 14.69
C LEU A 138 4.27 -12.85 14.84
N GLU A 139 5.38 -13.30 14.28
CA GLU A 139 5.82 -14.68 14.40
C GLU A 139 6.16 -15.06 15.83
N GLU A 140 6.91 -14.21 16.55
CA GLU A 140 7.27 -14.47 17.94
C GLU A 140 6.03 -14.56 18.85
N HIS A 141 4.98 -13.79 18.55
CA HIS A 141 3.77 -13.74 19.35
C HIS A 141 2.72 -14.80 19.01
N TYR A 142 2.63 -15.21 17.74
CA TYR A 142 1.55 -16.09 17.25
C TYR A 142 2.06 -17.41 16.68
N SER A 143 3.37 -17.63 16.57
CA SER A 143 3.97 -18.83 15.98
C SER A 143 3.33 -19.20 14.64
N LEU A 144 3.20 -18.23 13.72
CA LEU A 144 2.44 -18.37 12.48
C LEU A 144 3.03 -19.47 11.57
N TYR A 145 4.31 -19.78 11.71
CA TYR A 145 5.01 -20.84 10.97
C TYR A 145 5.51 -21.99 11.87
N GLY A 146 4.97 -22.13 13.08
CA GLY A 146 5.25 -23.27 13.97
C GLY A 146 4.77 -24.61 13.40
N GLU A 147 5.27 -25.72 13.96
CA GLU A 147 4.76 -27.06 13.60
C GLU A 147 3.25 -27.15 13.86
N PRO A 148 2.49 -27.87 13.01
CA PRO A 148 1.06 -28.05 13.21
C PRO A 148 0.84 -28.61 14.61
N LEU A 149 -0.01 -27.93 15.39
CA LEU A 149 -0.48 -28.43 16.67
C LEU A 149 -0.95 -29.88 16.47
N ASP A 150 -0.42 -30.80 17.27
CA ASP A 150 -0.88 -32.19 17.30
C ASP A 150 -2.40 -32.13 17.53
N ASP A 151 -3.19 -32.83 16.71
CA ASP A 151 -4.65 -32.64 16.58
C ASP A 151 -5.44 -32.73 17.91
N ALA A 152 -4.80 -33.23 18.98
CA ALA A 152 -5.32 -33.26 20.34
C ALA A 152 -5.41 -31.87 21.01
N ASP A 153 -4.41 -31.01 20.84
CA ASP A 153 -4.36 -29.70 21.53
C ASP A 153 -5.24 -28.65 20.84
N ALA A 154 -5.46 -28.79 19.53
CA ALA A 154 -6.36 -27.94 18.76
C ALA A 154 -7.84 -28.17 19.13
N SER A 155 -8.21 -29.41 19.50
CA SER A 155 -9.58 -29.74 19.92
C SER A 155 -9.91 -29.14 21.28
N ASP A 156 -8.97 -29.16 22.23
CA ASP A 156 -9.16 -28.58 23.57
C ASP A 156 -9.23 -27.05 23.53
N ALA A 157 -8.40 -26.39 22.70
CA ALA A 157 -8.44 -24.94 22.52
C ALA A 157 -9.73 -24.44 21.84
N ILE A 158 -10.34 -25.25 20.95
CA ILE A 158 -11.62 -24.92 20.30
C ILE A 158 -12.79 -25.11 21.26
N LEU A 159 -12.75 -26.12 22.14
CA LEU A 159 -13.77 -26.35 23.16
C LEU A 159 -13.77 -25.24 24.22
N ASP A 160 -12.59 -24.79 24.67
CA ASP A 160 -12.46 -23.65 25.59
C ASP A 160 -13.00 -22.34 24.98
N LEU A 161 -12.87 -22.15 23.65
CA LEU A 161 -13.38 -20.96 22.96
C LEU A 161 -14.91 -20.99 22.77
N LEU A 162 -15.53 -22.18 22.70
CA LEU A 162 -16.97 -22.37 22.57
C LEU A 162 -17.68 -22.24 23.93
N ASP A 163 -17.06 -22.69 25.02
CA ASP A 163 -17.59 -22.53 26.38
C ASP A 163 -17.66 -21.05 26.83
N ILE A 164 -16.81 -20.18 26.27
CA ILE A 164 -16.87 -18.73 26.51
C ILE A 164 -18.06 -18.08 25.80
N VAL A 165 -18.49 -18.62 24.66
CA VAL A 165 -19.57 -18.03 23.85
C VAL A 165 -20.95 -18.49 24.31
N GLU A 166 -21.08 -19.68 24.90
CA GLU A 166 -22.38 -20.19 25.39
C GLU A 166 -22.79 -19.61 26.76
N ALA A 167 -21.91 -18.89 27.46
CA ALA A 167 -22.17 -18.35 28.80
C ALA A 167 -22.82 -16.94 28.82
N ASP A 168 -22.93 -16.24 27.68
CA ASP A 168 -23.32 -14.82 27.61
C ASP A 168 -24.71 -14.55 26.97
N ASP A 169 -25.51 -15.58 26.65
CA ASP A 169 -26.79 -15.42 25.93
C ASP A 169 -28.02 -15.12 26.84
N ASP A 170 -27.83 -14.84 28.14
CA ASP A 170 -28.93 -14.61 29.09
C ASP A 170 -29.22 -13.12 29.43
N PHE A 171 -28.74 -12.16 28.62
CA PHE A 171 -29.00 -10.74 28.88
C PHE A 171 -29.51 -9.97 27.64
N LEU A 172 -30.82 -10.05 27.39
CA LEU A 172 -31.76 -8.90 27.32
C LEU A 172 -33.06 -9.28 26.58
N ASP A 173 -34.07 -9.66 27.36
CA ASP A 173 -35.49 -9.54 27.00
C ASP A 173 -36.07 -8.27 27.66
N GLU A 174 -37.16 -7.76 27.06
CA GLU A 174 -38.01 -6.64 27.44
C GLU A 174 -37.48 -5.20 27.26
N THR A 175 -37.91 -4.57 26.16
CA THR A 175 -38.97 -3.54 26.24
C THR A 175 -39.52 -3.22 24.86
N ALA A 176 -40.73 -3.74 24.61
CA ALA A 176 -41.58 -3.33 23.51
C ALA A 176 -42.34 -2.02 23.86
N GLY A 177 -42.54 -1.16 22.86
CA GLY A 177 -43.72 -0.30 22.77
C GLY A 177 -43.45 1.18 22.52
N GLY A 178 -43.97 1.71 21.40
CA GLY A 178 -44.15 3.16 21.24
C GLY A 178 -44.11 3.63 19.79
N ALA A 179 -45.29 3.89 19.23
CA ALA A 179 -45.53 4.26 17.85
C ALA A 179 -45.24 5.74 17.52
N GLU A 180 -45.08 6.00 16.22
CA GLU A 180 -45.40 7.23 15.47
C GLU A 180 -44.99 8.60 16.04
N MET A 181 -44.19 9.35 15.27
CA MET A 181 -44.61 10.70 14.84
C MET A 181 -43.77 11.23 13.67
N LEU A 182 -44.51 11.71 12.68
CA LEU A 182 -44.12 12.51 11.52
C LEU A 182 -43.39 13.80 11.92
N HIS A 183 -42.43 14.23 11.09
CA HIS A 183 -42.30 15.58 10.49
C HIS A 183 -40.98 15.64 9.70
N ALA A 184 -41.04 15.60 8.36
CA ALA A 184 -41.13 16.76 7.46
C ALA A 184 -39.78 17.51 7.32
N ALA A 185 -39.15 17.33 6.16
CA ALA A 185 -38.02 18.12 5.67
C ALA A 185 -38.45 19.58 5.40
N PRO A 186 -37.55 20.57 5.55
CA PRO A 186 -37.73 21.86 4.93
C PRO A 186 -36.84 22.01 3.69
N GLU A 187 -37.52 22.49 2.68
CA GLU A 187 -37.13 22.85 1.33
C GLU A 187 -35.94 23.82 1.24
N THR A 188 -35.20 23.66 0.15
CA THR A 188 -34.31 24.66 -0.43
C THR A 188 -35.12 25.89 -0.88
N PRO A 189 -34.54 27.10 -0.81
CA PRO A 189 -34.83 28.04 -1.88
C PRO A 189 -33.58 28.73 -2.48
N ALA A 190 -33.55 28.64 -3.80
CA ALA A 190 -33.31 29.70 -4.78
C ALA A 190 -32.05 30.59 -4.67
N GLN A 191 -31.17 30.42 -5.66
CA GLN A 191 -30.40 31.52 -6.26
C GLN A 191 -31.33 32.62 -6.79
N PRO A 192 -30.85 33.87 -6.84
CA PRO A 192 -30.87 34.52 -8.15
C PRO A 192 -29.62 35.34 -8.48
N ALA A 193 -29.33 35.33 -9.79
CA ALA A 193 -28.89 36.43 -10.64
C ALA A 193 -27.52 37.12 -10.39
N ALA A 194 -26.65 36.86 -11.37
CA ALA A 194 -25.83 37.83 -12.11
C ALA A 194 -25.95 39.32 -11.73
N LEU A 195 -24.79 39.97 -11.54
CA LEU A 195 -24.57 41.33 -12.04
C LEU A 195 -23.06 41.58 -12.21
N LEU A 196 -22.75 42.05 -13.42
CA LEU A 196 -21.48 42.57 -13.90
C LEU A 196 -21.03 43.79 -13.08
N HIS A 197 -19.73 43.89 -12.81
CA HIS A 197 -18.94 45.10 -13.07
C HIS A 197 -17.45 44.78 -13.14
#